data_AF-V4JBG8-F1
#
_entry.id   AF-V4JBG8-F1
#
_cell.length_a   1.000
_cell.length_b   1.000
_cell.length_c   1.000
_cell.angle_alpha   90.00
_cell.angle_beta   90.00
_cell.angle_gamma   90.00
#
_symmetry.space_group_name_H-M   'P 1'
#
loop_
_entity.id
_entity.type
_entity.pdbx_description
1 polymer ?
#
loop_
_entity_poly.entity_id
_entity_poly.type
_entity_poly.pdbx_seq_one_letter_code
_entity_poly.pdbx_strand_id
1 'polypeptide(L)'
;MNHMMAVLLNGIAQIEFDRTKPIPDHQGAFLKEMDRKMDQGVDLGGKLVSNPDLGQRAQFVAANLAHAIKTNNEAKAAAMCTYLAVRMTDLKQVKIREEGEDFSIELDFEHAYVKQAPIRFAKPGEL
;
A
#
# COMPACT_ATOMS: atom_id res chain seq x y z
N MET A 1 9.08 -10.41 -13.75
CA MET A 1 8.09 -9.46 -13.20
C MET A 1 7.92 -9.75 -11.72
N ASN A 2 8.06 -8.74 -10.86
CA ASN A 2 7.74 -8.89 -9.44
C ASN A 2 6.21 -8.82 -9.29
N HIS A 3 5.58 -9.90 -8.84
CA HIS A 3 4.13 -9.97 -8.63
C HIS A 3 3.72 -9.43 -7.26
N MET A 4 4.68 -9.26 -6.35
CA MET A 4 4.44 -8.79 -5.00
C MET A 4 4.48 -7.27 -4.91
N MET A 5 3.50 -6.70 -4.20
CA MET A 5 3.58 -5.37 -3.61
C MET A 5 3.60 -5.52 -2.09
N ALA A 6 4.39 -4.69 -1.41
CA ALA A 6 4.37 -4.66 0.06
C ALA A 6 4.02 -3.28 0.60
N VAL A 7 3.34 -3.26 1.73
CA VAL A 7 3.09 -2.06 2.54
C VAL A 7 3.94 -2.18 3.80
N LEU A 8 4.87 -1.26 3.98
CA LEU A 8 5.80 -1.23 5.10
C LEU A 8 5.43 -0.09 6.04
N LEU A 9 5.38 -0.35 7.35
CA LEU A 9 5.29 0.66 8.40
C LEU A 9 6.61 0.65 9.17
N ASN A 10 7.32 1.79 9.19
CA ASN A 10 8.64 1.92 9.81
C ASN A 10 9.63 0.83 9.36
N GLY A 11 9.56 0.45 8.08
CA GLY A 11 10.39 -0.61 7.48
C GLY A 11 9.92 -2.04 7.73
N ILE A 12 8.88 -2.25 8.54
CA ILE A 12 8.32 -3.57 8.85
C ILE A 12 7.12 -3.83 7.95
N ALA A 13 7.11 -4.98 7.26
CA ALA A 13 5.99 -5.38 6.41
C ALA A 13 4.71 -5.57 7.21
N GLN A 14 3.67 -4.83 6.84
CA GLN A 14 2.32 -4.91 7.41
C GLN A 14 1.39 -5.71 6.50
N ILE A 15 1.48 -5.48 5.19
CA ILE A 15 0.64 -6.15 4.19
C ILE A 15 1.51 -6.57 3.01
N GLU A 16 1.40 -7.82 2.60
CA GLU A 16 1.98 -8.36 1.37
C GLU A 16 0.84 -8.69 0.40
N PHE A 17 0.83 -8.05 -0.76
CA PHE A 17 -0.17 -8.27 -1.81
C PHE A 17 0.44 -9.05 -2.98
N ASP A 18 -0.12 -10.22 -3.27
CA ASP A 18 0.29 -11.08 -4.37
C ASP A 18 -0.66 -10.93 -5.55
N ARG A 19 -0.20 -10.32 -6.64
CA ARG A 19 -1.00 -10.09 -7.85
C ARG A 19 -1.33 -11.36 -8.62
N THR A 20 -0.70 -12.49 -8.31
CA THR A 20 -1.02 -13.78 -8.93
C THR A 20 -2.22 -14.46 -8.28
N LYS A 21 -2.59 -14.06 -7.06
CA LYS A 21 -3.74 -14.61 -6.37
C LYS A 21 -5.03 -14.01 -6.94
N PRO A 22 -6.07 -14.83 -7.15
CA PRO A 22 -7.35 -14.33 -7.62
C PRO A 22 -7.91 -13.34 -6.61
N ILE A 23 -8.26 -12.16 -7.13
CA ILE A 23 -8.98 -11.15 -6.39
C ILE A 23 -10.47 -11.51 -6.48
N PRO A 24 -11.27 -11.44 -5.39
CA PRO A 24 -12.70 -11.77 -5.44
C PRO A 24 -13.47 -11.01 -6.54
N ASP A 25 -14.40 -11.69 -7.23
CA ASP A 25 -15.08 -11.19 -8.44
C ASP A 25 -15.76 -9.82 -8.29
N HIS A 26 -16.20 -9.47 -7.07
CA HIS A 26 -16.89 -8.22 -6.75
C HIS A 26 -15.95 -7.00 -6.63
N GLN A 27 -14.63 -7.20 -6.72
CA GLN A 27 -13.65 -6.11 -6.55
C GLN A 27 -13.65 -5.10 -7.69
N GLY A 28 -13.98 -5.49 -8.92
CA GLY A 28 -14.04 -4.55 -10.05
C GLY A 28 -15.05 -3.42 -9.84
N ALA A 29 -16.24 -3.75 -9.31
CA ALA A 29 -17.26 -2.75 -8.99
C ALA A 29 -16.85 -1.88 -7.80
N PHE A 30 -16.24 -2.48 -6.78
CA PHE A 30 -15.73 -1.76 -5.62
C PHE A 30 -14.65 -0.74 -6.01
N LEU A 31 -13.68 -1.13 -6.82
CA LEU A 31 -12.60 -0.23 -7.28
C LEU A 31 -13.14 0.91 -8.16
N LYS A 32 -14.14 0.65 -8.99
CA LYS A 32 -14.82 1.70 -9.77
C LYS A 32 -15.56 2.68 -8.87
N GLU A 33 -16.18 2.20 -7.80
CA GLU A 33 -16.85 3.07 -6.83
C GLU A 33 -15.84 3.93 -6.06
N MET A 34 -14.65 3.40 -5.73
CA MET A 34 -13.56 4.21 -5.17
C MET A 34 -13.13 5.31 -6.14
N ASP A 35 -12.93 5.00 -7.43
CA ASP A 35 -12.60 6.01 -8.44
C ASP A 35 -13.67 7.11 -8.47
N ARG A 36 -14.94 6.72 -8.58
CA ARG A 36 -16.08 7.63 -8.70
C ARG A 36 -16.19 8.57 -7.50
N LYS A 37 -15.85 8.08 -6.30
CA LYS A 37 -15.80 8.92 -5.09
C LYS A 37 -14.65 9.93 -5.18
N MET A 38 -13.47 9.50 -5.62
CA MET A 38 -12.33 10.40 -5.77
C MET A 38 -12.49 11.39 -6.94
N ASP A 39 -13.32 11.09 -7.93
CA ASP A 39 -13.70 12.04 -8.99
C ASP A 39 -14.48 13.26 -8.44
N GLN A 40 -15.05 13.16 -7.24
CA GLN A 40 -15.70 14.29 -6.56
C GLN A 40 -14.69 15.20 -5.87
N GLY A 41 -13.42 14.83 -5.91
CA GLY A 41 -12.31 15.50 -5.29
C GLY A 41 -11.75 14.74 -4.09
N VAL A 42 -10.48 15.01 -3.78
CA VAL A 42 -9.76 14.44 -2.64
C VAL A 42 -9.10 15.55 -1.83
N ASP A 43 -9.04 15.36 -0.52
CA ASP A 43 -8.24 16.21 0.35
C ASP A 43 -6.81 15.67 0.43
N LEU A 44 -5.84 16.45 -0.04
CA LEU A 44 -4.42 16.16 0.10
C LEU A 44 -3.78 17.26 0.95
N GLY A 45 -3.50 16.96 2.21
CA GLY A 45 -2.80 17.88 3.12
C GLY A 45 -3.56 19.19 3.37
N GLY A 46 -4.89 19.14 3.47
CA GLY A 46 -5.76 20.31 3.69
C GLY A 46 -6.11 21.06 2.40
N LYS A 47 -5.69 20.56 1.23
CA LYS A 47 -6.04 21.13 -0.07
C LYS A 47 -6.96 20.20 -0.84
N LEU A 48 -8.14 20.72 -1.18
CA LEU A 48 -9.06 20.02 -2.07
C LEU A 48 -8.54 20.02 -3.51
N VAL A 49 -8.40 18.83 -4.09
CA VAL A 49 -8.09 18.62 -5.51
C VAL A 49 -9.32 18.05 -6.20
N SER A 50 -9.98 18.84 -7.05
CA SER A 50 -11.29 18.51 -7.61
C SER A 50 -11.27 17.45 -8.73
N ASN A 51 -10.15 17.26 -9.42
CA ASN A 51 -10.00 16.23 -10.46
C ASN A 51 -8.62 15.59 -10.32
N PRO A 52 -8.42 14.71 -9.32
CA PRO A 52 -7.11 14.18 -9.01
C PRO A 52 -6.63 13.22 -10.11
N ASP A 53 -5.39 13.40 -10.52
CA ASP A 53 -4.71 12.42 -11.37
C ASP A 53 -4.43 11.11 -10.62
N LEU A 54 -3.94 10.10 -11.33
CA LEU A 54 -3.67 8.78 -10.75
C LEU A 54 -2.66 8.84 -9.58
N GLY A 55 -1.64 9.69 -9.67
CA GLY A 55 -0.64 9.87 -8.61
C GLY A 55 -1.25 10.50 -7.37
N GLN A 56 -2.06 11.55 -7.53
CA GLN A 56 -2.79 12.21 -6.45
C GLN A 56 -3.79 11.26 -5.77
N ARG A 57 -4.51 10.44 -6.54
CA ARG A 57 -5.36 9.37 -5.98
C ARG A 57 -4.55 8.36 -5.21
N ALA A 58 -3.41 7.92 -5.74
CA ALA A 58 -2.55 6.96 -5.07
C ALA A 58 -2.04 7.52 -3.72
N GLN A 59 -1.63 8.79 -3.67
CA GLN A 59 -1.24 9.45 -2.42
C GLN A 59 -2.40 9.51 -1.42
N PHE A 60 -3.60 9.91 -1.86
CA PHE A 60 -4.79 9.95 -1.00
C PHE A 60 -5.14 8.55 -0.43
N VAL A 61 -5.08 7.52 -1.27
CA VAL A 61 -5.35 6.14 -0.86
C VAL A 61 -4.26 5.62 0.08
N ALA A 62 -2.99 5.94 -0.17
CA ALA A 62 -1.88 5.56 0.70
C ALA A 62 -1.97 6.24 2.08
N ALA A 63 -2.41 7.50 2.14
CA ALA A 63 -2.68 8.19 3.41
C ALA A 63 -3.81 7.52 4.19
N ASN A 64 -4.91 7.18 3.52
CA ASN A 64 -6.01 6.43 4.12
C ASN A 64 -5.59 5.02 4.58
N LEU A 65 -4.67 4.38 3.85
CA LEU A 65 -4.07 3.10 4.22
C LEU A 65 -3.22 3.21 5.49
N ALA A 66 -2.35 4.22 5.58
CA ALA A 66 -1.54 4.47 6.78
C ALA A 66 -2.42 4.66 8.02
N HIS A 67 -3.48 5.47 7.91
CA HIS A 67 -4.44 5.66 8.98
C HIS A 67 -5.19 4.36 9.34
N ALA A 68 -5.59 3.57 8.34
CA ALA A 68 -6.26 2.29 8.58
C ALA A 68 -5.36 1.28 9.31
N ILE A 69 -4.07 1.24 8.98
CA ILE A 69 -3.08 0.40 9.67
C ILE A 69 -2.93 0.87 11.12
N LYS A 70 -2.69 2.16 11.36
CA LYS A 70 -2.53 2.73 12.72
C LYS A 70 -3.75 2.50 13.62
N THR A 71 -4.94 2.44 13.02
CA THR A 71 -6.21 2.20 13.73
C THR A 71 -6.67 0.75 13.74
N ASN A 72 -5.84 -0.19 13.27
CA ASN A 72 -6.16 -1.62 13.13
C ASN A 72 -7.45 -1.92 12.36
N ASN A 73 -7.81 -1.06 11.38
CA ASN A 73 -8.93 -1.28 10.49
C ASN A 73 -8.51 -2.14 9.29
N GLU A 74 -8.40 -3.44 9.51
CA GLU A 74 -7.91 -4.40 8.52
C GLU A 74 -8.71 -4.39 7.22
N ALA A 75 -10.04 -4.28 7.29
CA ALA A 75 -10.90 -4.25 6.12
C ALA A 75 -10.63 -3.02 5.24
N LYS A 76 -10.51 -1.83 5.85
CA LYS A 76 -10.15 -0.61 5.12
C LYS A 76 -8.72 -0.71 4.58
N ALA A 77 -7.78 -1.22 5.36
CA ALA A 77 -6.40 -1.37 4.93
C ALA A 77 -6.27 -2.32 3.72
N ALA A 78 -6.96 -3.47 3.75
CA ALA A 78 -7.00 -4.42 2.64
C ALA A 78 -7.61 -3.78 1.37
N ALA A 79 -8.69 -3.01 1.52
CA ALA A 79 -9.30 -2.29 0.41
C ALA A 79 -8.37 -1.25 -0.22
N MET A 80 -7.72 -0.41 0.60
CA MET A 80 -6.79 0.61 0.09
C MET A 80 -5.55 -0.03 -0.56
N CYS A 81 -5.01 -1.10 0.06
CA CYS A 81 -3.90 -1.86 -0.51
C CYS A 81 -4.28 -2.47 -1.87
N THR A 82 -5.47 -3.06 -1.98
CA THR A 82 -5.93 -3.63 -3.25
C THR A 82 -6.07 -2.57 -4.34
N TYR A 83 -6.62 -1.40 -4.00
CA TYR A 83 -6.70 -0.28 -4.95
C TYR A 83 -5.32 0.10 -5.50
N LEU A 84 -4.33 0.28 -4.61
CA LEU A 84 -2.97 0.63 -5.02
C LEU A 84 -2.35 -0.47 -5.89
N ALA A 85 -2.48 -1.73 -5.50
CA ALA A 85 -1.90 -2.85 -6.23
C ALA A 85 -2.46 -3.02 -7.65
N VAL A 86 -3.77 -2.75 -7.82
CA VAL A 86 -4.50 -2.92 -9.10
C VAL A 86 -4.34 -1.71 -10.01
N ARG A 87 -4.42 -0.48 -9.47
CA ARG A 87 -4.33 0.75 -10.27
C ARG A 87 -2.90 1.18 -10.55
N MET A 88 -1.96 0.80 -9.69
CA MET A 88 -0.53 1.07 -9.84
C MET A 88 0.20 -0.27 -10.01
N THR A 89 0.11 -0.87 -11.20
CA THR A 89 0.68 -2.22 -11.45
C THR A 89 2.19 -2.27 -11.24
N ASP A 90 2.88 -1.16 -11.50
CA ASP A 90 4.33 -1.05 -11.36
C ASP A 90 4.78 -0.70 -9.93
N LEU A 91 3.83 -0.38 -9.03
CA LEU A 91 4.13 -0.06 -7.63
C LEU A 91 4.63 -1.32 -6.91
N LYS A 92 5.85 -1.25 -6.38
CA LYS A 92 6.48 -2.38 -5.70
C LYS A 92 6.33 -2.27 -4.19
N GLN A 93 6.44 -1.06 -3.63
CA GLN A 93 6.32 -0.85 -2.19
C GLN A 93 5.60 0.46 -1.86
N VAL A 94 4.80 0.43 -0.80
CA VAL A 94 4.31 1.62 -0.11
C VAL A 94 5.06 1.69 1.22
N LYS A 95 5.94 2.68 1.38
CA LYS A 95 6.72 2.85 2.62
C LYS A 95 6.09 3.97 3.42
N ILE A 96 5.59 3.61 4.60
CA ILE A 96 5.00 4.52 5.57
C ILE A 96 5.98 4.66 6.73
N ARG A 97 6.27 5.90 7.10
CA ARG A 97 7.06 6.24 8.29
C ARG A 97 6.18 7.09 9.20
N GLU A 98 6.16 6.77 10.49
CA GLU A 98 5.47 7.60 11.47
C GLU A 98 6.32 8.82 11.82
N GLU A 99 5.70 9.99 11.81
CA GLU A 99 6.32 11.27 12.14
C GLU A 99 5.46 11.98 13.19
N GLY A 100 5.57 11.54 14.44
CA GLY A 100 4.71 12.03 15.53
C GLY A 100 3.25 11.61 15.32
N GLU A 101 2.37 12.60 15.12
CA GLU A 101 0.96 12.33 14.83
C GLU A 101 0.70 12.02 13.35
N ASP A 102 1.62 12.44 12.47
CA ASP A 102 1.52 12.35 11.01
C ASP A 102 2.27 11.14 10.44
N PHE A 103 2.24 11.03 9.10
CA PHE A 103 2.95 10.02 8.34
C PHE A 103 3.71 10.64 7.17
N SER A 104 4.94 10.17 6.95
CA SER A 104 5.61 10.29 5.64
C SER A 104 5.30 9.06 4.79
N ILE A 105 4.92 9.27 3.53
CA ILE A 105 4.54 8.21 2.59
C ILE A 105 5.39 8.30 1.32
N GLU A 106 5.99 7.17 0.96
CA GLU A 106 6.81 7.00 -0.24
C GLU A 106 6.26 5.84 -1.08
N LEU A 107 6.00 6.10 -2.36
CA LEU A 107 5.58 5.10 -3.35
C LEU A 107 6.82 4.67 -4.14
N ASP A 108 7.28 3.44 -3.93
CA ASP A 108 8.49 2.91 -4.56
C ASP A 108 8.14 2.00 -5.74
N PHE A 109 8.51 2.44 -6.93
CA PHE A 109 8.31 1.72 -8.19
C PHE A 109 9.56 0.96 -8.65
N GLU A 110 10.70 1.20 -8.01
CA GLU A 110 12.01 0.74 -8.48
C GLU A 110 12.49 -0.48 -7.70
N HIS A 111 12.38 -0.45 -6.38
CA HIS A 111 12.92 -1.50 -5.52
C HIS A 111 11.84 -2.54 -5.22
N ALA A 112 12.10 -3.80 -5.58
CA ALA A 112 11.24 -4.91 -5.21
C ALA A 112 11.28 -5.14 -3.71
N TYR A 113 10.13 -5.50 -3.12
CA TYR A 113 10.13 -6.01 -1.75
C TYR A 113 10.84 -7.36 -1.71
N VAL A 114 11.86 -7.44 -0.86
CA VAL A 114 12.56 -8.69 -0.56
C VAL A 114 12.17 -9.11 0.85
N LYS A 115 11.42 -10.21 0.94
CA LYS A 115 11.05 -10.79 2.22
C LYS A 115 12.31 -11.20 2.96
N GLN A 116 12.60 -10.58 4.11
CA GLN A 116 13.74 -10.96 4.92
C GLN A 116 13.48 -12.35 5.50
N ALA A 117 14.25 -13.34 5.07
CA ALA A 117 14.25 -14.66 5.70
C ALA A 117 15.06 -14.59 7.00
N PRO A 118 14.63 -15.24 8.09
CA PRO A 118 15.43 -15.31 9.30
C PRO A 118 16.78 -15.96 8.97
N ILE A 119 17.88 -15.22 9.20
CA ILE A 119 19.24 -15.77 9.09
C ILE A 119 19.38 -16.81 10.20
N ARG A 120 19.38 -18.10 9.83
CA ARG A 120 19.83 -19.15 10.74
C ARG A 120 21.35 -19.07 10.83
N PHE A 121 21.85 -18.43 11.88
CA PHE A 121 23.26 -18.58 12.22
C PHE A 121 23.49 -20.04 12.62
N ALA A 122 24.26 -20.78 11.80
CA ALA A 122 24.81 -22.06 12.23
C ALA A 122 25.76 -21.80 13.40
N LYS A 123 25.63 -22.57 14.48
CA LYS A 123 26.58 -22.48 15.60
C LYS A 123 27.95 -22.95 15.10
N PRO A 124 29.06 -22.26 15.44
CA PRO A 124 30.38 -22.77 15.14
C PRO A 124 30.59 -24.09 15.91
N GLY A 125 30.68 -25.22 15.20
CA GLY A 125 30.92 -26.53 15.83
C GLY A 125 30.33 -27.77 15.15
N GLU A 126 29.59 -27.65 14.04
CA GLU A 126 29.03 -28.81 13.30
C GLU A 126 29.70 -29.05 11.93
N LEU A 127 31.03 -28.99 11.87
CA LEU A 127 31.83 -29.48 10.73
C LEU A 127 32.85 -30.51 11.20
#